data_AF-A0A8T7GD07-F1
#
_entry.id   AF-A0A8T7GD07-F1
#
_cell.length_a   1.000
_cell.length_b   1.000
_cell.length_c   1.000
_cell.angle_alpha   90.00
_cell.angle_beta   90.00
_cell.angle_gamma   90.00
#
_symmetry.space_group_name_H-M   'P 1'
#
loop_
_entity.id
_entity.type
_entity.pdbx_description
1 polymer ?
#
loop_
_entity_poly.entity_id
_entity_poly.type
_entity_poly.pdbx_seq_one_letter_code
_entity_poly.pdbx_strand_id
1 'polypeptide(L)'
;MSSALMWSELYRPKRIEQMVGNEDARIAIVKWLAGWVSGTKPLLLVGPPGTGKTTLVHAMARQFEYDLIEMNASDTRNRDSLQARITPVLNNVSLFGKKLMLFLDEVDGISGREDTGGLDTLIDLMSEPTVPVIMAANAKSTKIKELAKACKTIEFSPVPPRLLLMFLEYVLSQEGKALGHGDKISLVINSRGDIRTLLNSAQSSVAGYSGARKEITEIDIADAINGYFSSSDREVAAELLAKADASYPDPRYEAGNPEARRKDMIAALFSSIVSSRTDPNSMVEMLNVLSKADVIVGRVSRTRRWSMLRYVNNIIAYGLYSSSRGKEIKYNQYAMPWPVMGPVFARSQTIRKLTSFIAPVMHVSKKTCAGFVLPYLVRVIKDEKVDPKDFAALNFDDQTLAESLAKEIEKAK
;
A
#
# COMPACT_ATOMS: atom_id res chain seq x y z
N MET A 1 14.17 -15.70 36.22
CA MET A 1 13.66 -15.60 34.84
C MET A 1 13.58 -14.11 34.50
N SER A 2 14.64 -13.54 33.93
CA SER A 2 14.57 -12.18 33.39
C SER A 2 13.61 -12.20 32.21
N SER A 3 12.62 -11.31 32.19
CA SER A 3 11.76 -11.11 31.05
C SER A 3 12.63 -10.78 29.83
N ALA A 4 12.75 -11.70 28.88
CA ALA A 4 13.50 -11.46 27.66
C ALA A 4 12.84 -10.30 26.91
N LEU A 5 13.46 -9.12 26.97
CA LEU A 5 12.99 -7.92 26.27
C LEU A 5 12.84 -8.22 24.78
N MET A 6 11.77 -7.68 24.18
CA MET A 6 11.59 -7.78 22.73
C MET A 6 12.69 -7.00 22.02
N TRP A 7 13.25 -7.56 20.95
CA TRP A 7 14.29 -6.93 20.14
C TRP A 7 13.84 -5.58 19.57
N SER A 8 12.55 -5.46 19.24
CA SER A 8 11.94 -4.21 18.79
C SER A 8 12.03 -3.06 19.80
N GLU A 9 12.09 -3.36 21.11
CA GLU A 9 12.32 -2.36 22.16
C GLU A 9 13.80 -2.20 22.50
N LEU A 10 14.54 -3.31 22.56
CA LEU A 10 15.97 -3.30 22.88
C LEU A 10 16.78 -2.48 21.86
N TYR A 11 16.47 -2.66 20.58
CA TYR A 11 17.10 -1.96 19.46
C TYR A 11 16.34 -0.71 19.02
N ARG A 12 15.36 -0.23 19.82
CA ARG A 12 14.64 1.02 19.51
C ARG A 12 15.65 2.18 19.49
N PRO A 13 15.82 2.87 18.35
CA PRO A 13 16.75 4.00 18.24
C PRO A 13 16.52 5.06 19.32
N LYS A 14 17.60 5.49 19.98
CA LYS A 14 17.55 6.58 20.98
C LYS A 14 17.93 7.92 20.39
N ARG A 15 18.69 7.91 19.29
CA ARG A 15 19.11 9.11 18.55
C ARG A 15 18.71 8.99 17.09
N ILE A 16 18.53 10.13 16.43
CA ILE A 16 18.08 10.18 15.03
C ILE A 16 19.10 9.50 14.10
N GLU A 17 20.40 9.58 14.43
CA GLU A 17 21.48 9.01 13.62
C GLU A 17 21.48 7.47 13.61
N GLN A 18 20.83 6.84 14.60
CA GLN A 18 20.71 5.38 14.70
C GLN A 18 19.55 4.83 13.87
N MET A 19 18.69 5.69 13.33
CA MET A 19 17.52 5.27 12.56
C MET A 19 17.90 4.82 11.15
N VAL A 20 17.19 3.82 10.64
CA VAL A 20 17.41 3.27 9.29
C VAL A 20 16.26 3.66 8.37
N GLY A 21 16.57 4.18 7.18
CA GLY A 21 15.60 4.57 6.15
C GLY A 21 14.91 5.92 6.36
N ASN A 22 14.24 6.42 5.32
CA ASN A 22 13.53 7.72 5.32
C ASN A 22 14.41 8.93 5.67
N GLU A 23 15.65 8.98 5.15
CA GLU A 23 16.64 9.99 5.52
C GLU A 23 16.19 11.42 5.20
N ASP A 24 15.65 11.64 4.00
CA ASP A 24 15.12 12.94 3.58
C ASP A 24 13.97 13.41 4.48
N ALA A 25 13.08 12.49 4.85
CA ALA A 25 11.99 12.77 5.78
C ALA A 25 12.54 13.17 7.15
N ARG A 26 13.50 12.43 7.71
CA ARG A 26 14.13 12.77 9.00
C ARG A 26 14.77 14.16 8.96
N ILE A 27 15.52 14.48 7.91
CA ILE A 27 16.16 15.79 7.74
C ILE A 27 15.11 16.90 7.66
N ALA A 28 14.03 16.70 6.89
CA ALA A 28 12.97 17.68 6.74
C ALA A 28 12.23 17.96 8.06
N ILE A 29 12.06 16.95 8.90
CA ILE A 29 11.42 17.05 10.22
C ILE A 29 12.32 17.80 11.20
N VAL A 30 13.63 17.47 11.24
CA VAL A 30 14.61 18.20 12.06
C VAL A 30 14.69 19.67 11.67
N LYS A 31 14.71 19.97 10.36
CA LYS A 31 14.67 21.36 9.86
C LYS A 31 13.38 22.08 10.27
N TRP A 32 12.24 21.40 10.24
CA TRP A 32 10.98 21.98 10.70
C TRP A 32 11.02 22.32 12.19
N LEU A 33 11.53 21.41 13.04
CA LEU A 33 11.62 21.64 14.49
C LEU A 33 12.64 22.74 14.83
N ALA A 34 13.77 22.81 14.12
CA ALA A 34 14.78 23.84 14.33
C ALA A 34 14.30 25.26 13.96
N GLY A 35 13.46 25.36 12.93
CA GLY A 35 12.83 26.62 12.52
C GLY A 35 11.48 26.90 13.18
N TRP A 36 11.10 26.13 14.19
CA TRP A 36 9.78 26.21 14.78
C TRP A 36 9.63 27.46 15.67
N VAL A 37 8.55 28.20 15.43
CA VAL A 37 8.07 29.33 16.25
C VAL A 37 6.58 29.17 16.56
N SER A 38 6.06 29.86 17.57
CA SER A 38 4.63 29.84 17.89
C SER A 38 3.79 30.20 16.65
N GLY A 39 2.72 29.44 16.39
CA GLY A 39 1.90 29.57 15.17
C GLY A 39 2.47 28.85 13.94
N THR A 40 3.62 28.18 14.04
CA THR A 40 4.12 27.33 12.95
C THR A 40 3.15 26.17 12.72
N LYS A 41 2.80 25.93 11.45
CA LYS A 41 1.88 24.84 11.08
C LYS A 41 2.33 23.50 11.69
N PRO A 42 1.38 22.72 12.26
CA PRO A 42 1.65 21.38 12.76
C PRO A 42 2.24 20.47 11.70
N LEU A 43 2.92 19.43 12.15
CA LEU A 43 3.51 18.45 11.28
C LEU A 43 2.67 17.16 11.23
N LEU A 44 2.41 16.63 10.04
CA LEU A 44 1.69 15.37 9.84
C LEU A 44 2.61 14.35 9.16
N LEU A 45 2.92 13.26 9.87
CA LEU A 45 3.70 12.14 9.39
C LEU A 45 2.76 11.07 8.83
N VAL A 46 2.88 10.75 7.54
CA VAL A 46 2.02 9.75 6.89
C VAL A 46 2.86 8.64 6.30
N GLY A 47 2.58 7.40 6.66
CA GLY A 47 3.26 6.25 6.03
C GLY A 47 2.94 4.94 6.73
N PRO A 48 3.42 3.80 6.19
CA PRO A 48 3.09 2.49 6.72
C PRO A 48 3.60 2.28 8.16
N PRO A 49 3.03 1.32 8.91
CA PRO A 49 3.50 0.97 10.24
C PRO A 49 4.97 0.50 10.20
N GLY A 50 5.67 0.62 11.33
CA GLY A 50 7.03 0.09 11.47
C GLY A 50 8.12 0.83 10.69
N THR A 51 7.82 1.98 10.10
CA THR A 51 8.79 2.84 9.38
C THR A 51 9.53 3.84 10.26
N GLY A 52 9.22 3.89 11.56
CA GLY A 52 9.92 4.71 12.55
C GLY A 52 9.28 6.07 12.88
N LYS A 53 8.01 6.33 12.51
CA LYS A 53 7.30 7.59 12.82
C LYS A 53 7.35 7.95 14.32
N THR A 54 6.79 7.09 15.17
CA THR A 54 6.76 7.24 16.64
C THR A 54 8.16 7.32 17.22
N THR A 55 9.06 6.41 16.79
CA THR A 55 10.46 6.37 17.23
C THR A 55 11.20 7.67 16.94
N LEU A 56 10.99 8.27 15.76
CA LEU A 56 11.63 9.53 15.38
C LEU A 56 11.20 10.65 16.33
N VAL A 57 9.92 10.74 16.65
CA VAL A 57 9.40 11.79 17.55
C VAL A 57 10.00 11.65 18.94
N HIS A 58 10.06 10.44 19.50
CA HIS A 58 10.74 10.22 20.78
C HIS A 58 12.24 10.55 20.73
N ALA A 59 12.93 10.15 19.66
CA ALA A 59 14.36 10.42 19.51
C ALA A 59 14.62 11.94 19.42
N MET A 60 13.80 12.67 18.66
CA MET A 60 13.87 14.13 18.56
C MET A 60 13.59 14.81 19.90
N ALA A 61 12.50 14.43 20.58
CA ALA A 61 12.15 15.05 21.85
C ALA A 61 13.28 14.88 22.88
N ARG A 62 13.90 13.69 22.93
CA ARG A 62 15.08 13.45 23.78
C ARG A 62 16.30 14.27 23.34
N GLN A 63 16.59 14.32 22.05
CA GLN A 63 17.78 14.98 21.50
C GLN A 63 17.72 16.51 21.62
N PHE A 64 16.52 17.10 21.53
CA PHE A 64 16.28 18.54 21.68
C PHE A 64 15.71 18.94 23.04
N GLU A 65 15.72 18.01 24.01
CA GLU A 65 15.29 18.21 25.40
C GLU A 65 13.86 18.73 25.59
N TYR A 66 12.95 18.34 24.69
CA TYR A 66 11.52 18.58 24.85
C TYR A 66 10.91 17.58 25.84
N ASP A 67 9.94 18.07 26.61
CA ASP A 67 9.05 17.25 27.42
C ASP A 67 7.88 16.80 26.52
N LEU A 68 7.92 15.53 26.12
CA LEU A 68 7.01 14.96 25.11
C LEU A 68 5.74 14.45 25.78
N ILE A 69 4.61 15.02 25.39
CA ILE A 69 3.28 14.52 25.72
C ILE A 69 2.78 13.72 24.52
N GLU A 70 2.81 12.39 24.67
CA GLU A 70 2.26 11.46 23.69
C GLU A 70 0.81 11.11 24.04
N MET A 71 -0.06 11.17 23.03
CA MET A 71 -1.46 10.82 23.13
C MET A 71 -1.85 9.95 21.94
N ASN A 72 -2.48 8.80 22.18
CA ASN A 72 -3.10 8.03 21.11
C ASN A 72 -4.47 8.65 20.79
N ALA A 73 -4.63 9.09 19.55
CA ALA A 73 -5.84 9.78 19.10
C ALA A 73 -7.04 8.82 18.95
N SER A 74 -6.80 7.52 18.73
CA SER A 74 -7.87 6.51 18.61
C SER A 74 -8.58 6.19 19.93
N ASP A 75 -7.90 6.43 21.06
CA ASP A 75 -8.46 6.25 22.41
C ASP A 75 -9.36 7.42 22.85
N THR A 76 -9.20 8.58 22.22
CA THR A 76 -9.90 9.81 22.59
C THR A 76 -10.93 10.15 21.51
N ARG A 77 -12.04 9.40 21.50
CA ARG A 77 -13.00 9.40 20.37
C ARG A 77 -13.94 10.62 20.32
N ASN A 78 -14.09 11.35 21.42
CA ASN A 78 -15.12 12.39 21.54
C ASN A 78 -14.53 13.81 21.51
N ARG A 79 -15.24 14.78 20.89
CA ARG A 79 -14.82 16.19 20.77
C ARG A 79 -14.39 16.78 22.12
N ASP A 80 -15.24 16.61 23.13
CA ASP A 80 -15.03 17.20 24.45
C ASP A 80 -13.82 16.59 25.18
N SER A 81 -13.56 15.29 24.99
CA SER A 81 -12.43 14.62 25.62
C SER A 81 -11.11 14.95 24.94
N LEU A 82 -11.10 15.15 23.61
CA LEU A 82 -9.95 15.67 22.88
C LEU A 82 -9.62 17.09 23.33
N GLN A 83 -10.62 17.98 23.38
CA GLN A 83 -10.42 19.37 23.79
C GLN A 83 -9.93 19.47 25.24
N ALA A 84 -10.56 18.74 26.18
CA ALA A 84 -10.16 18.74 27.58
C ALA A 84 -8.72 18.26 27.83
N ARG A 85 -8.17 17.41 26.95
CA ARG A 85 -6.80 16.89 27.08
C ARG A 85 -5.76 17.74 26.36
N ILE A 86 -6.10 18.29 25.18
CA ILE A 86 -5.16 19.05 24.34
C ILE A 86 -5.04 20.50 24.82
N THR A 87 -6.15 21.16 25.18
CA THR A 87 -6.14 22.58 25.57
C THR A 87 -5.19 22.89 26.74
N PRO A 88 -5.12 22.08 27.82
CA PRO A 88 -4.14 22.33 28.88
C PRO A 88 -2.69 22.21 28.42
N VAL A 89 -2.40 21.35 27.43
CA VAL A 89 -1.04 21.16 26.90
C VAL A 89 -0.61 22.36 26.05
N LEU A 90 -1.54 22.92 25.27
CA LEU A 90 -1.28 24.14 24.51
C LEU A 90 -1.10 25.36 25.44
N ASN A 91 -1.82 25.42 26.56
CA ASN A 91 -1.79 26.59 27.45
C ASN A 91 -0.74 26.54 28.56
N ASN A 92 -0.18 25.37 28.88
CA ASN A 92 0.80 25.23 29.96
C ASN A 92 2.24 25.43 29.49
N VAL A 93 3.08 25.88 30.43
CA VAL A 93 4.54 25.80 30.36
C VAL A 93 4.96 24.59 31.21
N SER A 94 5.91 23.75 30.74
CA SER A 94 6.33 22.53 31.45
C SER A 94 6.69 22.85 32.90
N LEU A 95 6.28 21.98 33.83
CA LEU A 95 6.60 22.04 35.27
C LEU A 95 8.10 22.08 35.56
N PHE A 96 8.93 21.65 34.61
CA PHE A 96 10.40 21.55 34.75
C PHE A 96 11.17 22.57 33.90
N GLY A 97 10.51 23.60 33.35
CA GLY A 97 11.15 24.63 32.52
C GLY A 97 11.60 24.16 31.13
N LYS A 98 11.28 22.91 30.76
CA LYS A 98 11.53 22.36 29.41
C LYS A 98 10.45 22.80 28.44
N LYS A 99 10.79 22.86 27.15
CA LYS A 99 9.80 23.14 26.11
C LYS A 99 8.90 21.92 25.96
N LEU A 100 7.58 22.11 25.94
CA LEU A 100 6.63 21.01 25.70
C LEU A 100 6.56 20.68 24.22
N MET A 101 6.34 19.41 23.90
CA MET A 101 6.03 18.94 22.55
C MET A 101 4.82 18.00 22.62
N LEU A 102 3.85 18.19 21.72
CA LEU A 102 2.67 17.34 21.63
C LEU A 102 2.83 16.36 20.47
N PHE A 103 2.67 15.07 20.76
CA PHE A 103 2.61 14.01 19.75
C PHE A 103 1.28 13.28 19.79
N LEU A 104 0.59 13.26 18.66
CA LEU A 104 -0.68 12.56 18.47
C LEU A 104 -0.45 11.37 17.53
N ASP A 105 -0.46 10.16 18.08
CA ASP A 105 -0.33 8.94 17.28
C ASP A 105 -1.71 8.44 16.80
N GLU A 106 -1.72 7.70 15.70
CA GLU A 106 -2.92 7.08 15.10
C GLU A 106 -4.10 8.05 14.86
N VAL A 107 -3.83 9.25 14.32
CA VAL A 107 -4.87 10.27 14.06
C VAL A 107 -5.89 9.84 12.99
N ASP A 108 -5.57 8.81 12.20
CA ASP A 108 -6.51 8.14 11.31
C ASP A 108 -7.59 7.35 12.07
N GLY A 109 -7.38 7.04 13.35
CA GLY A 109 -8.33 6.37 14.24
C GLY A 109 -9.53 7.22 14.68
N ILE A 110 -9.44 8.57 14.62
CA ILE A 110 -10.53 9.51 14.99
C ILE A 110 -11.71 9.48 13.96
N SER A 111 -11.72 8.52 13.06
CA SER A 111 -12.58 8.52 11.86
C SER A 111 -13.73 7.52 11.89
N GLY A 112 -13.91 6.75 12.96
CA GLY A 112 -14.79 5.59 13.04
C GLY A 112 -16.26 5.90 13.32
N ARG A 113 -17.11 5.72 12.29
CA ARG A 113 -18.60 5.51 12.24
C ARG A 113 -19.58 6.27 13.18
N GLU A 114 -19.17 7.01 14.20
CA GLU A 114 -20.08 7.70 15.15
C GLU A 114 -19.64 9.12 15.57
N ASP A 115 -18.61 9.70 14.94
CA ASP A 115 -17.97 10.92 15.47
C ASP A 115 -18.51 12.22 14.84
N THR A 116 -19.37 12.92 15.57
CA THR A 116 -19.76 14.33 15.36
C THR A 116 -18.58 15.27 15.70
N GLY A 117 -17.66 15.49 14.75
CA GLY A 117 -16.79 16.70 14.74
C GLY A 117 -15.46 16.65 15.50
N GLY A 118 -14.91 15.48 15.84
CA GLY A 118 -13.60 15.37 16.50
C GLY A 118 -12.42 15.87 15.65
N LEU A 119 -12.42 15.56 14.35
CA LEU A 119 -11.38 16.00 13.41
C LEU A 119 -11.41 17.52 13.19
N ASP A 120 -12.60 18.12 13.05
CA ASP A 120 -12.75 19.57 12.88
C ASP A 120 -12.25 20.32 14.13
N THR A 121 -12.58 19.81 15.31
CA THR A 121 -12.08 20.36 16.59
C THR A 121 -10.55 20.28 16.67
N LEU A 122 -9.97 19.17 16.19
CA LEU A 122 -8.52 19.04 16.13
C LEU A 122 -7.93 20.08 15.18
N ILE A 123 -8.52 20.30 14.01
CA ILE A 123 -8.05 21.33 13.06
C ILE A 123 -8.13 22.72 13.70
N ASP A 124 -9.24 23.04 14.39
CA ASP A 124 -9.45 24.32 15.07
C ASP A 124 -8.40 24.56 16.16
N LEU A 125 -8.16 23.57 17.03
CA LEU A 125 -7.16 23.64 18.11
C LEU A 125 -5.72 23.76 17.59
N MET A 126 -5.48 23.34 16.35
CA MET A 126 -4.16 23.30 15.73
C MET A 126 -3.91 24.45 14.76
N SER A 127 -4.83 25.42 14.68
CA SER A 127 -4.71 26.61 13.83
C SER A 127 -3.60 27.55 14.30
N GLU A 128 -3.47 27.77 15.60
CA GLU A 128 -2.42 28.59 16.23
C GLU A 128 -1.75 27.85 17.41
N PRO A 129 -0.90 26.85 17.12
CA PRO A 129 -0.27 26.07 18.16
C PRO A 129 0.85 26.86 18.85
N THR A 130 0.79 26.91 20.17
CA THR A 130 1.78 27.51 21.09
C THR A 130 2.97 26.60 21.39
N VAL A 131 2.87 25.32 21.04
CA VAL A 131 3.90 24.27 21.21
C VAL A 131 4.06 23.48 19.91
N PRO A 132 5.23 22.86 19.64
CA PRO A 132 5.38 21.98 18.49
C PRO A 132 4.42 20.81 18.54
N VAL A 133 3.58 20.67 17.51
CA VAL A 133 2.63 19.56 17.37
C VAL A 133 3.04 18.68 16.20
N ILE A 134 3.16 17.38 16.49
CA ILE A 134 3.41 16.33 15.50
C ILE A 134 2.28 15.30 15.56
N MET A 135 1.73 14.95 14.40
CA MET A 135 0.68 13.95 14.23
C MET A 135 1.20 12.79 13.37
N ALA A 136 0.78 11.56 13.64
CA ALA A 136 1.11 10.39 12.83
C ALA A 136 -0.13 9.62 12.37
N ALA A 137 -0.15 9.23 11.09
CA ALA A 137 -1.19 8.41 10.49
C ALA A 137 -0.57 7.25 9.69
N ASN A 138 -1.27 6.12 9.62
CA ASN A 138 -0.79 4.92 8.93
C ASN A 138 -1.10 4.91 7.44
N ALA A 139 -2.20 5.54 7.02
CA ALA A 139 -2.60 5.58 5.61
C ALA A 139 -3.19 6.93 5.19
N LYS A 140 -3.07 7.22 3.89
CA LYS A 140 -3.75 8.36 3.26
C LYS A 140 -5.24 8.03 3.10
N SER A 141 -6.07 8.48 4.03
CA SER A 141 -7.53 8.44 3.90
C SER A 141 -8.08 9.78 3.38
N THR A 142 -9.35 9.82 2.95
CA THR A 142 -10.02 11.06 2.52
C THR A 142 -10.05 12.12 3.63
N LYS A 143 -10.25 11.72 4.88
CA LYS A 143 -10.23 12.62 6.05
C LYS A 143 -8.83 13.11 6.41
N ILE A 144 -7.80 12.26 6.26
CA ILE A 144 -6.40 12.68 6.41
C ILE A 144 -6.01 13.74 5.37
N LYS A 145 -6.65 13.77 4.18
CA LYS A 145 -6.42 14.84 3.21
C LYS A 145 -6.91 16.21 3.68
N GLU A 146 -7.94 16.27 4.52
CA GLU A 146 -8.42 17.54 5.10
C GLU A 146 -7.44 18.04 6.15
N LEU A 147 -7.00 17.16 7.06
CA LEU A 147 -5.95 17.45 8.03
C LEU A 147 -4.63 17.86 7.35
N ALA A 148 -4.28 17.21 6.24
CA ALA A 148 -3.09 17.53 5.44
C ALA A 148 -3.12 18.94 4.82
N LYS A 149 -4.29 19.58 4.67
CA LYS A 149 -4.38 20.99 4.22
C LYS A 149 -3.97 21.97 5.31
N ALA A 150 -4.25 21.64 6.58
CA ALA A 150 -3.91 22.45 7.74
C ALA A 150 -2.45 22.27 8.18
N CYS A 151 -1.84 21.11 7.86
CA CYS A 151 -0.53 20.72 8.37
C CYS A 151 0.56 20.69 7.29
N LYS A 152 1.82 20.77 7.69
CA LYS A 152 2.95 20.38 6.82
C LYS A 152 3.01 18.85 6.81
N THR A 153 2.75 18.22 5.67
CA THR A 153 2.80 16.75 5.55
C THR A 153 4.19 16.26 5.14
N ILE A 154 4.69 15.22 5.82
CA ILE A 154 5.91 14.50 5.46
C ILE A 154 5.59 13.01 5.33
N GLU A 155 6.00 12.42 4.21
CA GLU A 155 5.68 11.04 3.87
C GLU A 155 6.82 10.09 4.27
N PHE A 156 6.45 8.96 4.87
CA PHE A 156 7.33 7.84 5.18
C PHE A 156 7.05 6.72 4.21
N SER A 157 8.11 6.16 3.66
CA SER A 157 8.07 5.00 2.77
C SER A 157 8.53 3.73 3.51
N PRO A 158 8.10 2.54 3.05
CA PRO A 158 8.68 1.28 3.50
C PRO A 158 10.20 1.28 3.37
N VAL A 159 10.90 0.69 4.35
CA VAL A 159 12.36 0.67 4.34
C VAL A 159 12.87 -0.30 3.26
N PRO A 160 13.82 0.13 2.40
CA PRO A 160 14.36 -0.73 1.35
C PRO A 160 14.93 -2.07 1.86
N PRO A 161 14.72 -3.20 1.16
CA PRO A 161 15.18 -4.53 1.58
C PRO A 161 16.69 -4.60 1.90
N ARG A 162 17.52 -3.88 1.14
CA ARG A 162 18.97 -3.81 1.39
C ARG A 162 19.30 -3.23 2.76
N LEU A 163 18.62 -2.15 3.15
CA LEU A 163 18.82 -1.51 4.45
C LEU A 163 18.30 -2.37 5.59
N LEU A 164 17.16 -3.04 5.37
CA LEU A 164 16.62 -4.02 6.33
C LEU A 164 17.58 -5.20 6.55
N LEU A 165 18.18 -5.74 5.49
CA LEU A 165 19.15 -6.82 5.59
C LEU A 165 20.38 -6.37 6.40
N MET A 166 20.95 -5.20 6.08
CA MET A 166 22.08 -4.65 6.84
C MET A 166 21.75 -4.46 8.32
N PHE A 167 20.55 -3.96 8.62
CA PHE A 167 20.10 -3.78 10.00
C PHE A 167 19.88 -5.10 10.72
N LEU A 168 19.29 -6.10 10.05
CA LEU A 168 19.13 -7.45 10.59
C LEU A 168 20.48 -8.09 10.91
N GLU A 169 21.46 -7.97 10.02
CA GLU A 169 22.81 -8.50 10.25
C GLU A 169 23.50 -7.82 11.43
N TYR A 170 23.34 -6.51 11.56
CA TYR A 170 23.81 -5.77 12.73
C TYR A 170 23.18 -6.35 14.01
N VAL A 171 21.86 -6.49 14.09
CA VAL A 171 21.17 -7.01 15.27
C VAL A 171 21.59 -8.45 15.59
N LEU A 172 21.66 -9.33 14.59
CA LEU A 172 22.12 -10.71 14.77
C LEU A 172 23.56 -10.77 15.32
N SER A 173 24.44 -9.89 14.83
CA SER A 173 25.82 -9.81 15.32
C SER A 173 25.90 -9.37 16.78
N GLN A 174 25.09 -8.40 17.19
CA GLN A 174 25.06 -7.91 18.57
C GLN A 174 24.52 -8.97 19.54
N GLU A 175 23.58 -9.80 19.07
CA GLU A 175 23.02 -10.88 19.86
C GLU A 175 23.86 -12.17 19.84
N GLY A 176 24.98 -12.19 19.10
CA GLY A 176 25.81 -13.39 18.93
C GLY A 176 25.07 -14.55 18.25
N LYS A 177 24.08 -14.25 17.41
CA LYS A 177 23.19 -15.21 16.76
C LYS A 177 23.41 -15.25 15.26
N ALA A 178 23.19 -16.40 14.65
CA ALA A 178 23.30 -16.58 13.21
C ALA A 178 22.00 -17.17 12.63
N LEU A 179 21.63 -16.70 11.45
CA LEU A 179 20.54 -17.23 10.64
C LEU A 179 21.09 -17.59 9.25
N GLY A 180 20.50 -18.61 8.63
CA GLY A 180 20.82 -18.99 7.26
C GLY A 180 20.52 -17.85 6.28
N HIS A 181 21.26 -17.79 5.18
CA HIS A 181 21.06 -16.73 4.16
C HIS A 181 19.63 -16.75 3.59
N GLY A 182 19.06 -17.93 3.36
CA GLY A 182 17.67 -18.08 2.92
C GLY A 182 16.66 -17.52 3.94
N ASP A 183 16.87 -17.77 5.23
CA ASP A 183 16.02 -17.30 6.31
C ASP A 183 16.09 -15.78 6.48
N LYS A 184 17.30 -15.19 6.36
CA LYS A 184 17.46 -13.73 6.37
C LYS A 184 16.67 -13.08 5.24
N ILE A 185 16.76 -13.63 4.03
CA ILE A 185 16.03 -13.11 2.87
C ILE A 185 14.53 -13.23 3.07
N SER A 186 14.05 -14.40 3.51
CA SER A 186 12.62 -14.61 3.73
C SER A 186 12.06 -13.67 4.79
N LEU A 187 12.78 -13.46 5.90
CA LEU A 187 12.40 -12.49 6.94
C LEU A 187 12.32 -11.06 6.40
N VAL A 188 13.30 -10.63 5.59
CA VAL A 188 13.30 -9.30 4.98
C VAL A 188 12.12 -9.12 4.01
N ILE A 189 11.86 -10.10 3.13
CA ILE A 189 10.74 -10.04 2.18
C ILE A 189 9.40 -10.00 2.93
N ASN A 190 9.23 -10.89 3.91
CA ASN A 190 7.99 -11.00 4.70
C ASN A 190 7.72 -9.76 5.54
N SER A 191 8.77 -9.05 5.98
CA SER A 191 8.63 -7.80 6.73
C SER A 191 8.06 -6.64 5.89
N ARG A 192 8.11 -6.70 4.56
CA ARG A 192 7.56 -5.68 3.64
C ARG A 192 8.00 -4.24 3.97
N GLY A 193 9.21 -4.05 4.49
CA GLY A 193 9.72 -2.73 4.85
C GLY A 193 9.39 -2.26 6.27
N ASP A 194 8.76 -3.11 7.10
CA ASP A 194 8.47 -2.87 8.51
C ASP A 194 9.58 -3.44 9.41
N ILE A 195 10.31 -2.54 10.09
CA ILE A 195 11.43 -2.92 10.97
C ILE A 195 10.94 -3.67 12.22
N ARG A 196 9.79 -3.28 12.79
CA ARG A 196 9.26 -3.91 14.00
C ARG A 196 8.89 -5.36 13.73
N THR A 197 8.20 -5.60 12.61
CA THR A 197 7.85 -6.93 12.14
C THR A 197 9.11 -7.76 11.88
N LEU A 198 10.12 -7.19 11.18
CA LEU A 198 11.41 -7.86 10.94
C LEU A 198 12.08 -8.33 12.23
N LEU A 199 12.21 -7.45 13.24
CA LEU A 199 12.88 -7.78 14.49
C LEU A 199 12.13 -8.84 15.30
N ASN A 200 10.80 -8.74 15.37
CA ASN A 200 9.98 -9.71 16.08
C ASN A 200 10.05 -11.10 15.41
N SER A 201 9.98 -11.16 14.08
CA SER A 201 10.12 -12.41 13.32
C SER A 201 11.52 -13.00 13.44
N ALA A 202 12.57 -12.16 13.41
CA ALA A 202 13.94 -12.61 13.60
C ALA A 202 14.18 -13.16 15.03
N GLN A 203 13.67 -12.47 16.06
CA GLN A 203 13.76 -12.94 17.44
C GLN A 203 13.06 -14.29 17.63
N SER A 204 11.86 -14.44 17.04
CA SER A 204 11.11 -15.70 17.04
C SER A 204 11.88 -16.84 16.34
N SER A 205 12.45 -16.55 15.16
CA SER A 205 13.22 -17.53 14.39
C SER A 205 14.46 -18.03 15.13
N VAL A 206 15.14 -17.20 15.91
CA VAL A 206 16.32 -17.62 16.67
C VAL A 206 15.99 -18.28 18.01
N ALA A 207 14.86 -17.96 18.62
CA ALA A 207 14.45 -18.52 19.91
C ALA A 207 14.05 -20.01 19.84
N GLY A 208 14.21 -20.68 18.71
CA GLY A 208 13.85 -22.10 18.56
C GLY A 208 12.34 -22.33 18.46
N TYR A 209 11.52 -21.29 18.28
CA TYR A 209 10.14 -21.41 17.78
C TYR A 209 10.09 -21.83 16.30
N SER A 210 11.14 -22.48 15.82
CA SER A 210 11.23 -23.27 14.61
C SER A 210 10.72 -24.71 14.79
N GLY A 211 9.97 -25.00 15.86
CA GLY A 211 9.31 -26.27 16.12
C GLY A 211 7.78 -26.19 15.94
N ALA A 212 7.27 -26.84 14.89
CA ALA A 212 5.85 -27.14 14.68
C ALA A 212 4.90 -25.96 14.38
N ARG A 213 5.34 -25.04 13.54
CA ARG A 213 4.64 -24.81 12.28
C ARG A 213 5.74 -24.55 11.25
N LYS A 214 5.87 -25.47 10.28
CA LYS A 214 5.86 -25.02 8.89
C LYS A 214 4.59 -24.18 8.81
N GLU A 215 4.64 -22.92 9.24
CA GLU A 215 3.68 -21.93 8.80
C GLU A 215 3.88 -22.02 7.31
N ILE A 216 2.85 -22.61 6.69
CA ILE A 216 2.64 -22.81 5.27
C ILE A 216 3.59 -21.86 4.58
N THR A 217 4.74 -22.37 4.09
CA THR A 217 5.69 -21.57 3.34
C THR A 217 4.84 -20.88 2.29
N GLU A 218 4.60 -19.59 2.48
CA GLU A 218 3.76 -18.78 1.63
C GLU A 218 4.50 -18.73 0.31
N ILE A 219 4.10 -19.59 -0.62
CA ILE A 219 4.71 -19.64 -1.95
C ILE A 219 4.15 -18.45 -2.69
N ASP A 220 5.01 -17.56 -3.19
CA ASP A 220 4.61 -16.50 -4.12
C ASP A 220 3.79 -17.12 -5.26
N ILE A 221 2.72 -16.45 -5.71
CA ILE A 221 1.90 -16.92 -6.83
C ILE A 221 2.78 -17.25 -8.04
N ALA A 222 3.84 -16.46 -8.26
CA ALA A 222 4.80 -16.73 -9.32
C ALA A 222 5.46 -18.11 -9.19
N ASP A 223 5.99 -18.42 -8.00
CA ASP A 223 6.66 -19.68 -7.69
C ASP A 223 5.67 -20.85 -7.68
N ALA A 224 4.45 -20.64 -7.20
CA ALA A 224 3.42 -21.66 -7.18
C ALA A 224 2.93 -22.00 -8.60
N ILE A 225 2.75 -21.00 -9.46
CA ILE A 225 2.37 -21.20 -10.86
C ILE A 225 3.50 -21.87 -11.63
N ASN A 226 4.74 -21.40 -11.48
CA ASN A 226 5.90 -22.02 -12.11
C ASN A 226 6.09 -23.47 -11.63
N GLY A 227 5.97 -23.71 -10.32
CA GLY A 227 6.01 -25.04 -9.70
C GLY A 227 4.89 -25.96 -10.20
N TYR A 228 3.67 -25.44 -10.31
CA TYR A 228 2.53 -26.18 -10.85
C TYR A 228 2.78 -26.69 -12.27
N PHE A 229 3.25 -25.81 -13.17
CA PHE A 229 3.49 -26.17 -14.56
C PHE A 229 4.73 -27.06 -14.77
N SER A 230 5.70 -27.01 -13.86
CA SER A 230 6.91 -27.84 -13.92
C SER A 230 6.80 -29.20 -13.21
N SER A 231 5.85 -29.37 -12.30
CA SER A 231 5.73 -30.62 -11.51
C SER A 231 5.32 -31.83 -12.36
N SER A 232 5.95 -32.98 -12.11
CA SER A 232 5.61 -34.25 -12.78
C SER A 232 4.48 -35.03 -12.10
N ASP A 233 4.16 -34.65 -10.86
CA ASP A 233 3.12 -35.28 -10.04
C ASP A 233 1.90 -34.34 -9.90
N ARG A 234 0.72 -34.90 -10.16
CA ARG A 234 -0.57 -34.23 -10.12
C ARG A 234 -0.98 -33.82 -8.70
N GLU A 235 -0.64 -34.61 -7.69
CA GLU A 235 -0.97 -34.32 -6.29
C GLU A 235 -0.09 -33.19 -5.76
N VAL A 236 1.21 -33.25 -6.06
CA VAL A 236 2.17 -32.19 -5.73
C VAL A 236 1.80 -30.88 -6.43
N ALA A 237 1.41 -30.94 -7.70
CA ALA A 237 0.96 -29.75 -8.43
C ALA A 237 -0.29 -29.13 -7.79
N ALA A 238 -1.28 -29.93 -7.43
CA ALA A 238 -2.49 -29.45 -6.77
C ALA A 238 -2.18 -28.81 -5.40
N GLU A 239 -1.24 -29.39 -4.64
CA GLU A 239 -0.79 -28.84 -3.37
C GLU A 239 -0.10 -27.47 -3.54
N LEU A 240 0.71 -27.29 -4.58
CA LEU A 240 1.37 -26.01 -4.88
C LEU A 240 0.37 -24.88 -5.16
N LEU A 241 -0.66 -25.15 -5.96
CA LEU A 241 -1.73 -24.16 -6.21
C LEU A 241 -2.56 -23.90 -4.94
N ALA A 242 -2.85 -24.93 -4.15
CA ALA A 242 -3.56 -24.77 -2.88
C ALA A 242 -2.78 -23.91 -1.87
N LYS A 243 -1.44 -23.99 -1.90
CA LYS A 243 -0.54 -23.15 -1.07
C LYS A 243 -0.48 -21.70 -1.56
N ALA A 244 -0.52 -21.46 -2.87
CA ALA A 244 -0.57 -20.12 -3.46
C ALA A 244 -1.81 -19.32 -3.02
N ASP A 245 -2.96 -20.01 -2.89
CA ASP A 245 -4.26 -19.44 -2.49
C ASP A 245 -4.23 -18.81 -1.07
N ALA A 246 -3.19 -19.09 -0.28
CA ALA A 246 -3.03 -18.55 1.07
C ALA A 246 -2.41 -17.14 1.10
N SER A 247 -1.55 -16.75 0.15
CA SER A 247 -0.74 -15.52 0.24
C SER A 247 -0.63 -14.73 -1.06
N TYR A 248 -1.58 -13.82 -1.31
CA TYR A 248 -1.39 -12.81 -2.36
C TYR A 248 -1.93 -11.43 -1.97
N PRO A 249 -1.12 -10.37 -2.16
CA PRO A 249 -1.57 -9.00 -2.25
C PRO A 249 -1.43 -8.49 -3.71
N ASP A 250 -2.49 -8.53 -4.52
CA ASP A 250 -2.52 -7.72 -5.75
C ASP A 250 -2.63 -6.24 -5.34
N PRO A 251 -1.74 -5.34 -5.79
CA PRO A 251 -1.89 -3.89 -5.54
C PRO A 251 -3.18 -3.27 -6.10
N ARG A 252 -3.92 -3.99 -6.97
CA ARG A 252 -5.17 -3.53 -7.59
C ARG A 252 -6.42 -3.85 -6.77
N TYR A 253 -6.35 -4.79 -5.84
CA TYR A 253 -7.50 -5.25 -5.07
C TYR A 253 -7.24 -5.08 -3.56
N GLU A 254 -8.21 -4.49 -2.85
CA GLU A 254 -8.09 -4.23 -1.42
C GLU A 254 -7.79 -5.52 -0.66
N ALA A 255 -6.70 -5.50 0.12
CA ALA A 255 -6.24 -6.62 0.91
C ALA A 255 -7.30 -7.01 1.95
N GLY A 256 -7.83 -8.23 1.86
CA GLY A 256 -8.61 -8.82 2.95
C GLY A 256 -9.77 -9.75 2.56
N ASN A 257 -10.25 -9.72 1.32
CA ASN A 257 -11.36 -10.58 0.90
C ASN A 257 -10.85 -11.87 0.21
N PRO A 258 -11.15 -13.09 0.72
CA PRO A 258 -10.86 -14.36 0.05
C PRO A 258 -11.38 -14.44 -1.40
N GLU A 259 -12.38 -13.62 -1.75
CA GLU A 259 -12.91 -13.48 -3.10
C GLU A 259 -11.93 -12.81 -4.08
N ALA A 260 -11.28 -11.72 -3.66
CA ALA A 260 -10.34 -10.97 -4.49
C ALA A 260 -9.15 -11.88 -4.86
N ARG A 261 -8.64 -12.61 -3.87
CA ARG A 261 -7.51 -13.54 -4.03
C ARG A 261 -7.73 -14.61 -5.11
N ARG A 262 -8.94 -15.15 -5.23
CA ARG A 262 -9.23 -16.18 -6.26
C ARG A 262 -9.36 -15.62 -7.66
N LYS A 263 -9.91 -14.41 -7.78
CA LYS A 263 -9.92 -13.70 -9.07
C LYS A 263 -8.49 -13.41 -9.51
N ASP A 264 -7.60 -13.09 -8.57
CA ASP A 264 -6.19 -12.84 -8.84
C ASP A 264 -5.45 -14.09 -9.28
N MET A 265 -5.65 -15.22 -8.60
CA MET A 265 -5.06 -16.50 -9.02
C MET A 265 -5.55 -16.94 -10.42
N ILE A 266 -6.85 -16.82 -10.70
CA ILE A 266 -7.41 -17.11 -12.03
C ILE A 266 -6.81 -16.15 -13.07
N ALA A 267 -6.68 -14.86 -12.75
CA ALA A 267 -6.08 -13.86 -13.63
C ALA A 267 -4.60 -14.15 -13.91
N ALA A 268 -3.84 -14.56 -12.89
CA ALA A 268 -2.42 -14.93 -13.00
C ALA A 268 -2.23 -16.21 -13.84
N LEU A 269 -3.08 -17.22 -13.66
CA LEU A 269 -3.08 -18.41 -14.52
C LEU A 269 -3.45 -18.05 -15.96
N PHE A 270 -4.46 -17.19 -16.14
CA PHE A 270 -4.88 -16.71 -17.46
C PHE A 270 -3.74 -15.98 -18.18
N SER A 271 -3.09 -15.01 -17.53
CA SER A 271 -1.99 -14.26 -18.13
C SER A 271 -0.79 -15.15 -18.46
N SER A 272 -0.48 -16.11 -17.59
CA SER A 272 0.60 -17.08 -17.81
C SER A 272 0.30 -17.99 -19.01
N ILE A 273 -0.94 -18.48 -19.13
CA ILE A 273 -1.36 -19.33 -20.26
C ILE A 273 -1.40 -18.55 -21.57
N VAL A 274 -2.02 -17.38 -21.60
CA VAL A 274 -2.18 -16.58 -22.84
C VAL A 274 -0.83 -16.04 -23.35
N SER A 275 0.09 -15.71 -22.44
CA SER A 275 1.41 -15.24 -22.84
C SER A 275 2.38 -16.38 -23.22
N SER A 276 2.03 -17.63 -22.91
CA SER A 276 2.83 -18.80 -23.29
C SER A 276 2.62 -19.18 -24.76
N ARG A 277 3.69 -19.63 -25.42
CA ARG A 277 3.61 -20.17 -26.78
C ARG A 277 3.12 -21.62 -26.73
N THR A 278 1.82 -21.80 -26.61
CA THR A 278 1.17 -23.13 -26.62
C THR A 278 0.34 -23.34 -27.89
N ASP A 279 0.07 -24.59 -28.22
CA ASP A 279 -0.83 -24.90 -29.34
C ASP A 279 -2.25 -24.39 -29.06
N PRO A 280 -2.98 -23.93 -30.10
CA PRO A 280 -4.31 -23.35 -29.93
C PRO A 280 -5.33 -24.26 -29.25
N ASN A 281 -5.28 -25.57 -29.54
CA ASN A 281 -6.28 -26.53 -29.04
C ASN A 281 -6.19 -26.68 -27.52
N SER A 282 -5.00 -26.91 -26.99
CA SER A 282 -4.86 -27.00 -25.55
C SER A 282 -4.94 -25.66 -24.84
N MET A 283 -4.59 -24.54 -25.50
CA MET A 283 -4.89 -23.22 -24.95
C MET A 283 -6.40 -23.07 -24.73
N VAL A 284 -7.22 -23.48 -25.70
CA VAL A 284 -8.69 -23.48 -25.56
C VAL A 284 -9.14 -24.39 -24.42
N GLU A 285 -8.59 -25.59 -24.28
CA GLU A 285 -8.89 -26.49 -23.15
C GLU A 285 -8.58 -25.85 -21.79
N MET A 286 -7.40 -25.25 -21.65
CA MET A 286 -6.97 -24.57 -20.42
C MET A 286 -7.87 -23.36 -20.11
N LEU A 287 -8.18 -22.54 -21.12
CA LEU A 287 -9.04 -21.37 -20.95
C LEU A 287 -10.49 -21.76 -20.60
N ASN A 288 -10.99 -22.87 -21.14
CA ASN A 288 -12.31 -23.40 -20.78
C ASN A 288 -12.38 -23.84 -19.30
N VAL A 289 -11.30 -24.42 -18.77
CA VAL A 289 -11.20 -24.76 -17.34
C VAL A 289 -11.22 -23.50 -16.49
N LEU A 290 -10.42 -22.48 -16.84
CA LEU A 290 -10.40 -21.20 -16.13
C LEU A 290 -11.76 -20.48 -16.20
N SER A 291 -12.42 -20.50 -17.36
CA SER A 291 -13.76 -19.90 -17.53
C SER A 291 -14.80 -20.55 -16.61
N LYS A 292 -14.81 -21.88 -16.51
CA LYS A 292 -15.70 -22.59 -15.58
C LYS A 292 -15.41 -22.21 -14.13
N ALA A 293 -14.15 -22.10 -13.75
CA ALA A 293 -13.73 -21.69 -12.42
C ALA A 293 -14.19 -20.26 -12.09
N ASP A 294 -14.01 -19.30 -13.00
CA ASP A 294 -14.42 -17.91 -12.83
C ASP A 294 -15.94 -17.76 -12.64
N VAL A 295 -16.74 -18.50 -13.43
CA VAL A 295 -18.20 -18.54 -13.27
C VAL A 295 -18.61 -19.04 -11.87
N ILE A 296 -17.93 -20.06 -11.34
CA ILE A 296 -18.19 -20.58 -9.99
C ILE A 296 -17.84 -19.53 -8.94
N VAL A 297 -16.67 -18.90 -9.04
CA VAL A 297 -16.25 -17.83 -8.12
C VAL A 297 -17.26 -16.68 -8.13
N GLY A 298 -17.69 -16.21 -9.30
CA GLY A 298 -18.70 -15.16 -9.44
C GLY A 298 -20.07 -15.54 -8.86
N ARG A 299 -20.49 -16.80 -8.99
CA ARG A 299 -21.73 -17.32 -8.37
C ARG A 299 -21.62 -17.38 -6.85
N VAL A 300 -20.48 -17.80 -6.32
CA VAL A 300 -20.23 -17.84 -4.87
C VAL A 300 -20.36 -16.45 -4.27
N SER A 301 -19.75 -15.44 -4.90
CA SER A 301 -19.84 -14.05 -4.45
C SER A 301 -21.28 -13.56 -4.33
N ARG A 302 -22.12 -13.85 -5.33
CA ARG A 302 -23.53 -13.44 -5.34
C ARG A 302 -24.39 -14.20 -4.33
N THR A 303 -24.11 -15.48 -4.11
CA THR A 303 -24.94 -16.38 -3.28
C THR A 303 -24.45 -16.52 -1.83
N ARG A 304 -23.27 -15.97 -1.50
CA ARG A 304 -22.59 -16.10 -0.19
C ARG A 304 -22.34 -17.56 0.25
N ARG A 305 -22.26 -18.50 -0.70
CA ARG A 305 -22.02 -19.93 -0.44
C ARG A 305 -20.53 -20.27 -0.51
N TRP A 306 -19.79 -19.87 0.50
CA TRP A 306 -18.32 -20.00 0.56
C TRP A 306 -17.80 -21.45 0.51
N SER A 307 -18.63 -22.43 0.87
CA SER A 307 -18.27 -23.85 0.82
C SER A 307 -17.93 -24.34 -0.60
N MET A 308 -18.52 -23.72 -1.64
CA MET A 308 -18.26 -24.10 -3.03
C MET A 308 -16.84 -23.76 -3.50
N LEU A 309 -16.13 -22.89 -2.79
CA LEU A 309 -14.76 -22.51 -3.14
C LEU A 309 -13.77 -23.66 -3.03
N ARG A 310 -14.03 -24.65 -2.16
CA ARG A 310 -13.17 -25.83 -2.00
C ARG A 310 -13.08 -26.66 -3.28
N TYR A 311 -14.09 -26.60 -4.14
CA TYR A 311 -14.11 -27.35 -5.40
C TYR A 311 -13.38 -26.61 -6.52
N VAL A 312 -13.30 -25.28 -6.47
CA VAL A 312 -12.66 -24.47 -7.51
C VAL A 312 -11.18 -24.84 -7.65
N ASN A 313 -10.48 -25.00 -6.53
CA ASN A 313 -9.05 -25.36 -6.54
C ASN A 313 -8.81 -26.71 -7.20
N ASN A 314 -9.65 -27.71 -6.91
CA ASN A 314 -9.57 -29.02 -7.54
C ASN A 314 -9.91 -28.95 -9.03
N ILE A 315 -10.90 -28.16 -9.42
CA ILE A 315 -11.27 -27.97 -10.84
C ILE A 315 -10.10 -27.36 -11.62
N ILE A 316 -9.46 -26.32 -11.09
CA ILE A 316 -8.30 -25.68 -11.72
C ILE A 316 -7.11 -26.64 -11.73
N ALA A 317 -6.72 -27.15 -10.55
CA ALA A 317 -5.52 -27.97 -10.39
C ALA A 317 -5.57 -29.25 -11.22
N TYR A 318 -6.73 -29.87 -11.36
CA TYR A 318 -6.87 -31.10 -12.12
C TYR A 318 -7.28 -30.88 -13.57
N GLY A 319 -8.08 -29.85 -13.86
CA GLY A 319 -8.51 -29.55 -15.23
C GLY A 319 -7.38 -28.98 -16.08
N LEU A 320 -6.48 -28.19 -15.49
CA LEU A 320 -5.31 -27.67 -16.22
C LEU A 320 -4.21 -28.73 -16.37
N TYR A 321 -4.14 -29.72 -15.47
CA TYR A 321 -2.96 -30.59 -15.36
C TYR A 321 -2.64 -31.33 -16.65
N SER A 322 -3.65 -31.95 -17.26
CA SER A 322 -3.47 -32.77 -18.47
C SER A 322 -3.15 -31.94 -19.72
N SER A 323 -3.77 -30.77 -19.86
CA SER A 323 -3.60 -29.89 -21.02
C SER A 323 -2.34 -29.02 -20.94
N SER A 324 -1.76 -28.88 -19.74
CA SER A 324 -0.57 -28.07 -19.49
C SER A 324 0.76 -28.84 -19.50
N ARG A 325 0.75 -30.18 -19.39
CA ARG A 325 2.01 -30.96 -19.32
C ARG A 325 2.78 -30.88 -20.64
N GLY A 326 4.12 -30.85 -20.53
CA GLY A 326 5.03 -30.78 -21.67
C GLY A 326 5.06 -29.41 -22.36
N LYS A 327 4.50 -28.38 -21.72
CA LYS A 327 4.43 -27.01 -22.25
C LYS A 327 5.23 -26.07 -21.40
N GLU A 328 5.99 -25.19 -22.05
CA GLU A 328 6.77 -24.17 -21.37
C GLU A 328 5.88 -22.97 -20.96
N ILE A 329 5.01 -23.20 -19.98
CA ILE A 329 4.19 -22.16 -19.37
C ILE A 329 4.94 -21.61 -18.15
N LYS A 330 5.24 -20.32 -18.18
CA LYS A 330 5.88 -19.60 -17.06
C LYS A 330 4.96 -18.52 -16.56
N TYR A 331 5.07 -18.22 -15.26
CA TYR A 331 4.35 -17.12 -14.66
C TYR A 331 4.62 -15.81 -15.41
N ASN A 332 3.54 -15.13 -15.74
CA ASN A 332 3.60 -13.77 -16.25
C ASN A 332 2.49 -12.96 -15.62
N GLN A 333 2.84 -11.86 -14.96
CA GLN A 333 1.86 -10.96 -14.32
C GLN A 333 0.89 -10.35 -15.34
N TYR A 334 1.31 -10.25 -16.61
CA TYR A 334 0.56 -9.56 -17.63
C TYR A 334 0.30 -10.44 -18.85
N ALA A 335 -0.96 -10.51 -19.27
CA ALA A 335 -1.35 -11.29 -20.45
C ALA A 335 -0.81 -10.71 -21.78
N MET A 336 -0.39 -9.43 -21.77
CA MET A 336 0.09 -8.72 -22.94
C MET A 336 1.56 -8.30 -22.77
N PRO A 337 2.36 -8.28 -23.85
CA PRO A 337 3.71 -7.73 -23.81
C PRO A 337 3.75 -6.26 -23.39
N TRP A 338 4.82 -5.87 -22.68
CA TRP A 338 5.05 -4.49 -22.26
C TRP A 338 4.98 -3.44 -23.38
N PRO A 339 5.48 -3.69 -24.61
CA PRO A 339 5.35 -2.75 -25.72
C PRO A 339 3.90 -2.38 -26.08
N VAL A 340 2.93 -3.25 -25.79
CA VAL A 340 1.49 -2.99 -26.02
C VAL A 340 0.87 -2.31 -24.80
N MET A 341 1.18 -2.79 -23.59
CA MET A 341 0.58 -2.26 -22.37
C MET A 341 1.11 -0.91 -21.93
N GLY A 342 2.41 -0.66 -22.06
CA GLY A 342 3.05 0.59 -21.64
C GLY A 342 2.35 1.82 -22.20
N PRO A 343 2.11 1.87 -23.53
CA PRO A 343 1.30 2.92 -24.15
C PRO A 343 -0.12 3.02 -23.59
N VAL A 344 -0.80 1.89 -23.35
CA VAL A 344 -2.16 1.86 -22.80
C VAL A 344 -2.20 2.43 -21.38
N PHE A 345 -1.24 2.07 -20.51
CA PHE A 345 -1.16 2.60 -19.15
C PHE A 345 -0.85 4.09 -19.13
N ALA A 346 0.14 4.53 -19.92
CA ALA A 346 0.47 5.94 -20.04
C ALA A 346 -0.73 6.76 -20.54
N ARG A 347 -1.45 6.24 -21.55
CA ARG A 347 -2.67 6.87 -22.09
C ARG A 347 -3.83 6.86 -21.10
N SER A 348 -3.93 5.84 -20.25
CA SER A 348 -5.03 5.71 -19.29
C SER A 348 -5.08 6.86 -18.26
N GLN A 349 -3.92 7.39 -17.85
CA GLN A 349 -3.85 8.52 -16.92
C GLN A 349 -4.41 9.79 -17.58
N THR A 350 -4.00 10.05 -18.83
CA THR A 350 -4.49 11.16 -19.64
C THR A 350 -6.00 11.04 -19.90
N ILE A 351 -6.48 9.86 -20.33
CA ILE A 351 -7.90 9.60 -20.58
C ILE A 351 -8.73 9.77 -19.31
N ARG A 352 -8.28 9.25 -18.17
CA ARG A 352 -9.01 9.41 -16.89
C ARG A 352 -9.16 10.87 -16.49
N LYS A 353 -8.12 11.67 -16.71
CA LYS A 353 -8.16 13.11 -16.45
C LYS A 353 -9.14 13.80 -17.40
N LEU A 354 -9.03 13.60 -18.72
CA LEU A 354 -9.97 14.18 -19.69
C LEU A 354 -11.43 13.80 -19.41
N THR A 355 -11.68 12.51 -19.16
CA THR A 355 -13.02 12.01 -18.90
C THR A 355 -13.59 12.44 -17.56
N SER A 356 -12.78 12.82 -16.56
CA SER A 356 -13.33 13.39 -15.31
C SER A 356 -13.93 14.78 -15.51
N PHE A 357 -13.48 15.54 -16.51
CA PHE A 357 -14.00 16.86 -16.83
C PHE A 357 -15.09 16.84 -17.90
N ILE A 358 -14.90 16.03 -18.96
CA ILE A 358 -15.86 15.98 -20.09
C ILE A 358 -17.13 15.22 -19.71
N ALA A 359 -17.03 14.14 -18.92
CA ALA A 359 -18.18 13.29 -18.64
C ALA A 359 -19.31 14.00 -17.85
N PRO A 360 -19.01 14.85 -16.83
CA PRO A 360 -20.02 15.69 -16.18
C PRO A 360 -20.74 16.65 -17.13
N VAL A 361 -20.00 17.34 -18.01
CA VAL A 361 -20.56 18.30 -18.97
C VAL A 361 -21.47 17.62 -19.97
N MET A 362 -21.10 16.42 -20.41
CA MET A 362 -21.86 15.63 -21.37
C MET A 362 -22.95 14.76 -20.72
N HIS A 363 -23.10 14.80 -19.39
CA HIS A 363 -24.05 13.99 -18.63
C HIS A 363 -23.98 12.47 -18.93
N VAL A 364 -22.77 11.94 -19.14
CA VAL A 364 -22.53 10.51 -19.41
C VAL A 364 -21.59 9.88 -18.38
N SER A 365 -21.55 8.54 -18.33
CA SER A 365 -20.56 7.84 -17.51
C SER A 365 -19.14 8.08 -18.04
N LYS A 366 -18.13 8.05 -17.17
CA LYS A 366 -16.71 8.14 -17.58
C LYS A 366 -16.32 7.07 -18.61
N LYS A 367 -16.91 5.87 -18.51
CA LYS A 367 -16.68 4.76 -19.44
C LYS A 367 -17.24 5.08 -20.83
N THR A 368 -18.48 5.57 -20.89
CA THR A 368 -19.13 6.02 -22.13
C THR A 368 -18.36 7.20 -22.74
N CYS A 369 -17.93 8.14 -21.90
CA CYS A 369 -17.12 9.27 -22.34
C CYS A 369 -15.80 8.81 -22.97
N ALA A 370 -15.08 7.87 -22.32
CA ALA A 370 -13.82 7.36 -22.82
C ALA A 370 -13.96 6.60 -24.14
N GLY A 371 -14.98 5.74 -24.25
CA GLY A 371 -15.15 4.83 -25.39
C GLY A 371 -15.86 5.45 -26.59
N PHE A 372 -16.74 6.43 -26.36
CA PHE A 372 -17.58 7.01 -27.40
C PHE A 372 -17.29 8.49 -27.60
N VAL A 373 -17.47 9.32 -26.56
CA VAL A 373 -17.41 10.79 -26.71
C VAL A 373 -16.01 11.30 -27.06
N LEU A 374 -14.99 10.86 -26.31
CA LEU A 374 -13.63 11.39 -26.41
C LEU A 374 -13.00 11.18 -27.80
N PRO A 375 -13.11 9.98 -28.44
CA PRO A 375 -12.63 9.79 -29.82
C PRO A 375 -13.25 10.76 -30.83
N TYR A 376 -14.57 10.99 -30.76
CA TYR A 376 -15.25 11.94 -31.66
C TYR A 376 -14.87 13.38 -31.34
N LEU A 377 -14.76 13.75 -30.07
CA LEU A 377 -14.35 15.09 -29.67
C LEU A 377 -12.94 15.42 -30.19
N VAL A 378 -11.98 14.50 -30.01
CA VAL A 378 -10.61 14.65 -30.54
C VAL A 378 -10.63 14.79 -32.06
N ARG A 379 -11.50 14.04 -32.75
CA ARG A 379 -11.65 14.13 -34.20
C ARG A 379 -12.23 15.47 -34.66
N VAL A 380 -13.29 15.96 -34.01
CA VAL A 380 -13.92 17.25 -34.31
C VAL A 380 -12.93 18.39 -34.09
N ILE A 381 -12.21 18.40 -32.96
CA ILE A 381 -11.22 19.44 -32.65
C ILE A 381 -10.09 19.45 -33.69
N LYS A 382 -9.68 18.28 -34.18
CA LYS A 382 -8.69 18.15 -35.25
C LYS A 382 -9.22 18.69 -36.59
N ASP A 383 -10.42 18.30 -36.99
CA ASP A 383 -11.00 18.64 -38.30
C ASP A 383 -11.35 20.13 -38.37
N GLU A 384 -11.89 20.70 -37.29
CA GLU A 384 -12.22 22.13 -37.15
C GLU A 384 -11.01 23.01 -36.78
N LYS A 385 -9.82 22.42 -36.64
CA LYS A 385 -8.57 23.11 -36.26
C LYS A 385 -8.69 23.99 -35.01
N VAL A 386 -9.49 23.56 -34.04
CA VAL A 386 -9.69 24.27 -32.78
C VAL A 386 -8.44 24.14 -31.91
N ASP A 387 -7.95 25.25 -31.37
CA ASP A 387 -6.80 25.21 -30.44
C ASP A 387 -7.21 24.50 -29.13
N PRO A 388 -6.53 23.41 -28.73
CA PRO A 388 -6.76 22.73 -27.46
C PRO A 388 -6.71 23.64 -26.23
N LYS A 389 -5.90 24.71 -26.27
CA LYS A 389 -5.77 25.68 -25.17
C LYS A 389 -7.02 26.53 -25.06
N ASP A 390 -7.52 27.04 -26.17
CA ASP A 390 -8.73 27.85 -26.20
C ASP A 390 -9.94 27.01 -25.79
N PHE A 391 -10.02 25.78 -26.30
CA PHE A 391 -11.08 24.85 -25.90
C PHE A 391 -11.07 24.52 -24.41
N ALA A 392 -9.89 24.27 -23.84
CA ALA A 392 -9.76 23.96 -22.41
C ALA A 392 -10.05 25.16 -21.51
N ALA A 393 -9.58 26.35 -21.90
CA ALA A 393 -9.82 27.58 -21.17
C ALA A 393 -11.31 27.96 -21.16
N LEU A 394 -11.98 27.86 -22.31
CA LEU A 394 -13.39 28.25 -22.44
C LEU A 394 -14.37 27.31 -21.72
N ASN A 395 -14.04 26.03 -21.58
CA ASN A 395 -14.99 25.02 -21.10
C ASN A 395 -14.66 24.43 -19.73
N PHE A 396 -13.41 24.55 -19.25
CA PHE A 396 -12.97 23.81 -18.06
C PHE A 396 -12.04 24.58 -17.11
N ASP A 397 -11.64 25.82 -17.41
CA ASP A 397 -10.74 26.66 -16.59
C ASP A 397 -9.43 25.96 -16.13
N ASP A 398 -8.96 24.96 -16.87
CA ASP A 398 -7.78 24.16 -16.53
C ASP A 398 -6.83 24.00 -17.73
N GLN A 399 -5.71 24.73 -17.69
CA GLN A 399 -4.68 24.69 -18.74
C GLN A 399 -3.98 23.33 -18.86
N THR A 400 -3.97 22.51 -17.80
CA THR A 400 -3.36 21.18 -17.83
C THR A 400 -4.19 20.17 -18.64
N LEU A 401 -5.44 20.53 -18.93
CA LEU A 401 -6.37 19.78 -19.77
C LEU A 401 -6.06 20.00 -21.25
N ALA A 402 -5.62 21.21 -21.62
CA ALA A 402 -5.16 21.56 -22.97
C ALA A 402 -3.98 20.67 -23.40
N GLU A 403 -2.99 20.50 -22.54
CA GLU A 403 -1.83 19.63 -22.82
C GLU A 403 -2.23 18.17 -23.01
N SER A 404 -3.19 17.71 -22.21
CA SER A 404 -3.71 16.33 -22.28
C SER A 404 -4.48 16.10 -23.57
N LEU A 405 -5.28 17.08 -23.99
CA LEU A 405 -6.05 17.04 -25.23
C LEU A 405 -5.14 17.15 -26.47
N ALA A 406 -4.15 18.04 -26.44
CA ALA A 406 -3.15 18.20 -27.49
C ALA A 406 -2.37 16.89 -27.73
N LYS A 407 -1.96 16.21 -26.65
CA LYS A 407 -1.31 14.89 -26.73
C LYS A 407 -2.19 13.82 -27.39
N GLU A 408 -3.51 13.86 -27.18
CA GLU A 408 -4.43 12.91 -27.82
C GLU A 408 -4.68 13.24 -29.29
N ILE A 409 -4.71 14.53 -29.66
CA ILE A 409 -4.82 14.97 -31.06
C ILE A 409 -3.56 14.61 -31.85
N GLU A 410 -2.38 14.78 -31.27
CA GLU A 410 -1.11 14.43 -31.90
C GLU A 410 -1.00 12.92 -32.17
N LYS A 411 -1.45 12.08 -31.23
CA LYS A 411 -1.51 10.61 -31.40
C LYS A 411 -2.58 10.13 -32.37
N ALA A 412 -3.54 10.99 -32.72
CA ALA A 412 -4.55 10.72 -33.74
C ALA A 412 -4.09 11.17 -35.15
N LYS A 413 -2.83 11.60 -35.30
CA LYS A 413 -2.15 11.71 -36.60
C LYS A 413 -1.66 10.34 -37.03
#